data_AF-A0A6J5FN66-F1
#
_entry.id   AF-A0A6J5FN66-F1
#
_cell.length_a   1.000
_cell.length_b   1.000
_cell.length_c   1.000
_cell.angle_alpha   90.00
_cell.angle_beta   90.00
_cell.angle_gamma   90.00
#
_symmetry.space_group_name_H-M   'P 1'
#
loop_
_entity.id
_entity.type
_entity.pdbx_description
1 polymer ?
#
loop_
_entity_poly.entity_id
_entity_poly.type
_entity_poly.pdbx_seq_one_letter_code
_entity_poly.pdbx_strand_id
1 'polypeptide(L)'
;MIEALVAMKMLASDSGYVDQMRYEKLRGERRVYEGILADPNIPEHLKVTIKDSYAICNSECETFRAAGRKPKKISDDLGTAELWHLVGPYSMLCAFSHNDLAVLALRHQGEKSMVYKQDDPPEFVHSVVHTALLVLMDATHQFGKIAKFPGDHFDSVFGAMNQKWSSVVDKRIER
;
A
#
# COMPACT_ATOMS: atom_id res chain seq x y z
N MET A 1 -3.57 -0.62 -3.86
CA MET A 1 -4.27 -1.92 -4.04
C MET A 1 -3.81 -2.96 -3.01
N ILE A 2 -2.51 -3.27 -2.92
CA ILE A 2 -1.99 -4.26 -1.94
C ILE A 2 -2.33 -3.87 -0.49
N GLU A 3 -2.13 -2.61 -0.11
CA GLU A 3 -2.46 -2.12 1.25
C GLU A 3 -3.95 -2.25 1.57
N ALA A 4 -4.82 -2.07 0.57
CA ALA A 4 -6.26 -2.25 0.75
C ALA A 4 -6.61 -3.74 0.96
N LEU A 5 -5.96 -4.65 0.22
CA LEU A 5 -6.09 -6.10 0.45
C LEU A 5 -5.63 -6.50 1.86
N VAL A 6 -4.47 -5.98 2.30
CA VAL A 6 -3.98 -6.16 3.67
C VAL A 6 -5.01 -5.67 4.67
N ALA A 7 -5.50 -4.44 4.52
CA ALA A 7 -6.50 -3.87 5.42
C ALA A 7 -7.79 -4.70 5.45
N MET A 8 -8.28 -5.21 4.32
CA MET A 8 -9.44 -6.10 4.27
C MET A 8 -9.22 -7.40 5.05
N LYS A 9 -8.05 -8.04 4.91
CA LYS A 9 -7.72 -9.26 5.67
C LYS A 9 -7.57 -8.96 7.16
N MET A 10 -6.88 -7.89 7.51
CA MET A 10 -6.67 -7.48 8.90
C MET A 10 -7.98 -7.10 9.60
N LEU A 11 -8.89 -6.39 8.93
CA LEU A 11 -10.21 -6.07 9.47
C LEU A 11 -11.07 -7.33 9.73
N ALA A 12 -10.83 -8.41 8.98
CA ALA A 12 -11.51 -9.67 9.21
C ALA A 12 -10.93 -10.48 10.39
N SER A 13 -9.63 -10.31 10.70
CA SER A 13 -8.91 -11.16 11.67
C SER A 13 -8.49 -10.47 12.97
N ASP A 14 -8.41 -9.14 13.01
CA ASP A 14 -7.92 -8.36 14.16
C ASP A 14 -8.94 -7.29 14.57
N SER A 15 -9.65 -7.55 15.68
CA SER A 15 -10.66 -6.64 16.24
C SER A 15 -10.07 -5.30 16.71
N GLY A 16 -8.77 -5.24 16.99
CA GLY A 16 -8.06 -4.02 17.35
C GLY A 16 -7.50 -3.25 16.15
N TYR A 17 -7.66 -3.74 14.92
CA TYR A 17 -7.04 -3.14 13.75
C TYR A 17 -7.58 -1.74 13.43
N VAL A 18 -8.86 -1.48 13.70
CA VAL A 18 -9.48 -0.15 13.50
C VAL A 18 -8.77 0.92 14.34
N ASP A 19 -8.42 0.61 15.58
CA ASP A 19 -7.66 1.54 16.43
C ASP A 19 -6.24 1.75 15.90
N GLN A 20 -5.62 0.70 15.36
CA GLN A 20 -4.32 0.84 14.69
C GLN A 20 -4.42 1.77 13.47
N MET A 21 -5.46 1.66 12.65
CA MET A 21 -5.70 2.54 11.50
C MET A 21 -5.90 4.00 11.95
N ARG A 22 -6.69 4.21 13.01
CA ARG A 22 -6.90 5.55 13.60
C ARG A 22 -5.59 6.15 14.11
N TYR A 23 -4.79 5.34 14.80
CA TYR A 23 -3.49 5.76 15.29
C TYR A 23 -2.53 6.15 14.15
N GLU A 24 -2.40 5.33 13.10
CA GLU A 24 -1.53 5.65 11.95
C GLU A 24 -2.00 6.89 11.19
N LYS A 25 -3.31 7.09 11.04
CA LYS A 25 -3.88 8.32 10.46
C LYS A 25 -3.43 9.55 11.27
N LEU A 26 -3.69 9.55 12.58
CA LEU A 26 -3.32 10.66 13.47
C LEU A 26 -1.81 10.89 13.46
N ARG A 27 -1.01 9.83 13.46
CA ARG A 27 0.45 9.92 13.38
C ARG A 27 0.93 10.59 12.08
N GLY A 28 0.33 10.23 10.95
CA GLY A 28 0.62 10.84 9.66
C GLY A 28 0.24 12.33 9.63
N GLU A 29 -0.96 12.65 10.09
CA GLU A 29 -1.48 14.02 10.21
C GLU A 29 -0.59 14.87 11.12
N ARG A 30 -0.20 14.34 12.28
CA ARG A 30 0.73 15.00 13.21
C ARG A 30 2.06 15.34 12.55
N ARG A 31 2.64 14.41 11.77
CA ARG A 31 3.92 14.64 11.06
C ARG A 31 3.81 15.75 10.03
N VAL A 32 2.65 15.88 9.36
CA VAL A 32 2.39 16.99 8.43
C VAL A 32 2.37 18.32 9.18
N TYR A 33 1.65 18.40 10.30
CA TYR A 33 1.64 19.60 11.14
C TYR A 33 3.01 19.96 11.68
N GLU A 34 3.78 18.99 12.20
CA GLU A 34 5.17 19.18 12.65
C GLU A 34 6.02 19.80 11.52
N GLY A 35 5.88 19.32 10.28
CA GLY A 35 6.58 19.86 9.12
C GLY A 35 6.20 21.30 8.80
N ILE A 36 4.90 21.63 8.78
CA ILE A 36 4.39 22.98 8.51
C ILE A 36 4.85 23.96 9.61
N LEU A 37 4.75 23.55 10.88
CA LEU A 37 5.14 24.39 12.01
C LEU A 37 6.65 24.66 12.01
N ALA A 38 7.46 23.68 11.60
CA ALA A 38 8.91 23.79 11.50
C ALA A 38 9.40 24.60 10.28
N ASP A 39 8.58 24.81 9.25
CA ASP A 39 8.99 25.52 8.03
C ASP A 39 9.19 27.03 8.30
N PRO A 40 10.41 27.57 8.19
CA PRO A 40 10.66 28.99 8.40
C PRO A 40 10.07 29.89 7.31
N ASN A 41 9.70 29.33 6.15
CA ASN A 41 9.15 30.09 5.02
C ASN A 41 7.65 30.34 5.15
N ILE A 42 6.98 29.69 6.10
CA ILE A 42 5.55 29.88 6.36
C ILE A 42 5.39 30.97 7.43
N PRO A 43 4.72 32.09 7.13
CA PRO A 43 4.46 33.15 8.11
C PRO A 43 3.75 32.66 9.36
N GLU A 44 4.19 33.14 10.53
CA GLU A 44 3.71 32.65 11.83
C GLU A 44 2.20 32.82 12.04
N HIS A 45 1.62 33.88 11.48
CA HIS A 45 0.18 34.13 11.56
C HIS A 45 -0.65 33.07 10.81
N LEU A 46 -0.08 32.42 9.78
CA LEU A 46 -0.74 31.34 9.04
C LEU A 46 -0.63 29.98 9.76
N LYS A 47 0.24 29.87 10.76
CA LYS A 47 0.44 28.65 11.55
C LYS A 47 -0.53 28.52 12.72
N VAL A 48 -1.27 29.57 13.06
CA VAL A 48 -2.13 29.61 14.26
C VAL A 48 -3.15 28.47 14.25
N THR A 49 -3.90 28.30 13.15
CA THR A 49 -4.88 27.21 13.01
C THR A 49 -4.23 25.83 13.06
N ILE A 50 -3.02 25.70 12.50
CA ILE A 50 -2.26 24.45 12.50
C ILE A 50 -1.80 24.08 13.92
N LYS A 51 -1.45 25.05 14.77
CA LYS A 51 -1.11 24.79 16.17
C LYS A 51 -2.28 24.21 16.96
N ASP A 52 -3.47 24.74 16.75
CA ASP A 52 -4.69 24.26 17.41
C ASP A 52 -5.02 22.83 16.96
N SER A 53 -5.00 22.57 15.65
CA SER A 53 -5.18 21.22 15.10
C SER A 53 -4.09 20.25 15.57
N TYR A 54 -2.84 20.69 15.65
CA TYR A 54 -1.74 19.88 16.16
C TYR A 54 -1.94 19.50 17.62
N ALA A 55 -2.37 20.42 18.48
CA ALA A 55 -2.60 20.15 19.90
C ALA A 55 -3.64 19.04 20.10
N ILE A 56 -4.77 19.11 19.37
CA ILE A 56 -5.82 18.07 19.39
C ILE A 56 -5.26 16.75 18.88
N CYS A 57 -4.67 16.75 17.67
CA CYS A 57 -4.14 15.54 17.03
C CYS A 57 -3.06 14.87 17.90
N ASN A 58 -2.18 15.65 18.54
CA ASN A 58 -1.15 15.13 19.40
C ASN A 58 -1.72 14.49 20.67
N SER A 59 -2.73 15.11 21.29
CA SER A 59 -3.41 14.55 22.47
C SER A 59 -4.09 13.21 22.16
N GLU A 60 -4.74 13.09 21.00
CA GLU A 60 -5.35 11.84 20.56
C GLU A 60 -4.29 10.77 20.24
N CYS A 61 -3.19 11.15 19.57
CA CYS A 61 -2.05 10.26 19.34
C CYS A 61 -1.48 9.68 20.64
N GLU A 62 -1.27 10.51 21.66
CA GLU A 62 -0.73 10.07 22.94
C GLU A 62 -1.69 9.12 23.67
N THR A 63 -3.01 9.29 23.51
CA THR A 63 -4.01 8.35 24.03
C THR A 63 -3.82 6.94 23.44
N PHE A 64 -3.65 6.83 22.11
CA PHE A 64 -3.39 5.55 21.46
C PHE A 64 -2.04 4.95 21.85
N ARG A 65 -1.00 5.77 22.03
CA ARG A 65 0.32 5.31 22.51
C ARG A 65 0.25 4.77 23.93
N ALA A 66 -0.46 5.45 24.82
CA ALA A 66 -0.70 4.98 26.19
C ALA A 66 -1.47 3.65 26.22
N ALA A 67 -2.38 3.44 25.26
CA ALA A 67 -3.05 2.15 25.03
C ALA A 67 -2.16 1.09 24.36
N GLY A 68 -0.86 1.36 24.15
CA GLY A 68 0.12 0.41 23.63
C GLY A 68 0.23 0.35 22.10
N ARG A 69 -0.45 1.23 21.35
CA ARG A 69 -0.33 1.26 19.88
C ARG A 69 1.06 1.77 19.48
N LYS A 70 1.65 1.09 18.50
CA LYS A 70 3.00 1.39 17.98
C LYS A 70 2.94 1.54 16.46
N PRO A 71 3.85 2.34 15.87
CA PRO A 71 4.02 2.38 14.44
C PRO A 71 4.26 0.98 13.88
N LYS A 72 3.56 0.63 12.80
CA LYS A 72 3.80 -0.64 12.09
C LYS A 72 4.50 -0.41 10.76
N LYS A 73 5.31 -1.38 10.36
CA LYS A 73 5.78 -1.48 8.98
C LYS A 73 4.75 -2.27 8.18
N ILE A 74 4.46 -1.83 6.96
CA ILE A 74 3.54 -2.55 6.07
C ILE A 74 3.99 -3.99 5.79
N SER A 75 5.29 -4.30 5.85
CA SER A 75 5.81 -5.68 5.78
C SER A 75 5.28 -6.57 6.90
N ASP A 76 5.08 -6.02 8.10
CA ASP A 76 4.60 -6.77 9.26
C ASP A 76 3.11 -7.08 9.12
N ASP A 77 2.34 -6.12 8.60
CA ASP A 77 0.91 -6.31 8.32
C ASP A 77 0.69 -7.24 7.12
N LEU A 78 1.52 -7.16 6.07
CA LEU A 78 1.54 -8.14 4.98
C LEU A 78 1.77 -9.55 5.52
N GLY A 79 2.69 -9.69 6.46
CA GLY A 79 2.96 -10.97 7.09
C GLY A 79 1.80 -11.49 7.93
N THR A 80 1.21 -10.62 8.75
CA THR A 80 0.06 -10.94 9.60
C THR A 80 -1.16 -11.31 8.76
N ALA A 81 -1.32 -10.68 7.59
CA ALA A 81 -2.37 -10.99 6.62
C ALA A 81 -2.10 -12.22 5.75
N GLU A 82 -1.01 -12.96 5.98
CA GLU A 82 -0.58 -14.13 5.17
C GLU A 82 -0.27 -13.78 3.70
N LEU A 83 0.23 -12.56 3.47
CA LEU A 83 0.56 -12.01 2.16
C LEU A 83 2.07 -11.74 2.00
N TRP A 84 2.91 -12.52 2.68
CA TRP A 84 4.37 -12.39 2.63
C TRP A 84 4.94 -12.37 1.21
N HIS A 85 4.33 -13.14 0.30
CA HIS A 85 4.72 -13.20 -1.12
C HIS A 85 4.56 -11.86 -1.86
N LEU A 86 3.79 -10.91 -1.30
CA LEU A 86 3.60 -9.57 -1.87
C LEU A 86 4.57 -8.52 -1.32
N VAL A 87 5.43 -8.84 -0.35
CA VAL A 87 6.39 -7.85 0.22
C VAL A 87 7.35 -7.31 -0.84
N GLY A 88 7.95 -8.20 -1.64
CA GLY A 88 8.84 -7.83 -2.74
C GLY A 88 8.12 -7.00 -3.81
N PRO A 89 7.01 -7.52 -4.39
CA PRO A 89 6.23 -6.77 -5.37
C PRO A 89 5.72 -5.42 -4.87
N TYR A 90 5.25 -5.34 -3.62
CA TYR A 90 4.84 -4.07 -3.00
C TYR A 90 5.99 -3.07 -2.97
N SER A 91 7.16 -3.47 -2.45
CA SER A 91 8.33 -2.59 -2.35
C SER A 91 8.76 -2.08 -3.72
N MET A 92 8.78 -2.96 -4.73
CA MET A 92 9.10 -2.62 -6.11
C MET A 92 8.09 -1.65 -6.72
N LEU A 93 6.78 -1.86 -6.51
CA LEU A 93 5.74 -0.97 -7.03
C LEU A 93 5.76 0.41 -6.37
N CYS A 94 6.02 0.47 -5.07
CA CYS A 94 6.21 1.74 -4.35
C CYS A 94 7.42 2.51 -4.91
N ALA A 95 8.55 1.80 -5.03
CA ALA A 95 9.77 2.34 -5.61
C ALA A 95 9.54 2.90 -7.02
N PHE A 96 8.78 2.17 -7.85
CA PHE A 96 8.43 2.58 -9.21
C PHE A 96 7.49 3.78 -9.26
N SER A 97 6.44 3.78 -8.44
CA SER A 97 5.45 4.86 -8.40
C SER A 97 6.07 6.20 -8.02
N HIS A 98 7.17 6.18 -7.26
CA HIS A 98 7.92 7.37 -6.87
C HIS A 98 9.17 7.62 -7.74
N ASN A 99 9.47 6.75 -8.71
CA ASN A 99 10.74 6.71 -9.46
C ASN A 99 11.94 6.90 -8.51
N ASP A 100 11.96 6.10 -7.45
CA ASP A 100 13.01 6.19 -6.44
C ASP A 100 14.37 5.72 -6.98
N LEU A 101 15.39 5.83 -6.13
CA LEU A 101 16.75 5.43 -6.49
C LEU A 101 16.86 3.93 -6.84
N ALA A 102 16.07 3.05 -6.24
CA ALA A 102 16.14 1.62 -6.52
C ALA A 102 15.65 1.31 -7.94
N VAL A 103 14.56 1.93 -8.37
CA VAL A 103 14.07 1.78 -9.75
C VAL A 103 14.97 2.48 -10.76
N LEU A 104 15.50 3.66 -10.42
CA LEU A 104 16.49 4.31 -11.28
C LEU A 104 17.74 3.45 -11.45
N ALA A 105 18.25 2.85 -10.37
CA ALA A 105 19.40 1.94 -10.43
C ALA A 105 19.10 0.67 -11.23
N LEU A 106 17.88 0.12 -11.11
CA LEU A 106 17.46 -1.05 -11.88
C LEU A 106 17.44 -0.76 -13.40
N ARG A 107 16.86 0.36 -13.81
CA ARG A 107 16.78 0.77 -15.23
C ARG A 107 18.15 0.99 -15.86
N HIS A 108 19.06 1.58 -15.09
CA HIS A 108 20.39 2.01 -15.56
C HIS A 108 21.48 1.01 -15.20
N GLN A 109 21.13 -0.26 -14.97
CA GLN A 109 22.12 -1.27 -14.61
C GLN A 109 23.13 -1.46 -15.75
N GLY A 110 24.39 -1.11 -15.50
CA GLY A 110 25.45 -1.14 -16.51
C GLY A 110 25.66 0.18 -17.27
N GLU A 111 24.84 1.19 -17.02
CA GLU A 111 24.97 2.52 -17.61
C GLU A 111 25.92 3.42 -16.80
N LYS A 112 26.54 4.40 -17.47
CA LYS A 112 27.44 5.37 -16.84
C LYS A 112 26.72 6.55 -16.18
N SER A 113 25.42 6.70 -16.45
CA SER A 113 24.60 7.81 -15.97
C SER A 113 23.14 7.39 -15.82
N MET A 114 22.40 8.07 -14.95
CA MET A 114 20.96 7.87 -14.76
C MET A 114 20.16 9.03 -15.39
N VAL A 115 19.14 8.69 -16.17
CA VAL A 115 18.13 9.60 -16.70
C VAL A 115 16.75 9.21 -16.18
N TYR A 116 15.83 10.17 -16.05
CA TYR A 116 14.53 9.86 -15.47
C TYR A 116 13.60 9.03 -16.38
N LYS A 117 13.83 9.08 -17.70
CA LYS A 117 13.01 8.44 -18.74
C LYS A 117 13.85 7.45 -19.55
N GLN A 118 14.06 6.27 -19.01
CA GLN A 118 14.61 5.13 -19.75
C GLN A 118 13.50 4.08 -19.93
N ASP A 119 13.56 3.32 -21.01
CA ASP A 119 12.65 2.20 -21.25
C ASP A 119 12.77 1.16 -20.13
N ASP A 120 11.62 0.64 -19.70
CA ASP A 120 11.57 -0.44 -18.73
C ASP A 120 11.79 -1.80 -19.43
N PRO A 121 12.57 -2.72 -18.84
CA PRO A 121 12.72 -4.07 -19.38
C PRO A 121 11.36 -4.76 -19.53
N PRO A 122 11.11 -5.54 -20.60
CA PRO A 122 9.86 -6.28 -20.77
C PRO A 122 9.52 -7.18 -19.58
N GLU A 123 10.53 -7.83 -18.99
CA GLU A 123 10.39 -8.63 -17.76
C GLU A 123 9.82 -7.83 -16.60
N PHE A 124 10.25 -6.58 -16.44
CA PHE A 124 9.75 -5.70 -15.38
C PHE A 124 8.28 -5.35 -15.60
N VAL A 125 7.91 -4.94 -16.81
CA VAL A 125 6.51 -4.62 -17.17
C VAL A 125 5.61 -5.82 -16.92
N HIS A 126 6.05 -7.01 -17.30
CA HIS A 126 5.33 -8.25 -17.05
C HIS A 126 5.18 -8.54 -15.55
N SER A 127 6.22 -8.37 -14.73
CA SER A 127 6.14 -8.54 -13.28
C SER A 127 5.13 -7.57 -12.62
N VAL A 128 5.05 -6.33 -13.09
CA VAL A 128 4.06 -5.35 -12.62
C VAL A 128 2.64 -5.81 -12.95
N VAL A 129 2.39 -6.19 -14.21
CA VAL A 129 1.07 -6.66 -14.67
C VAL A 129 0.66 -7.93 -13.90
N HIS A 130 1.58 -8.89 -13.78
CA HIS A 130 1.37 -10.13 -13.03
C HIS A 130 0.97 -9.84 -11.57
N THR A 131 1.71 -8.97 -10.88
CA THR A 131 1.41 -8.60 -9.50
C THR A 131 0.05 -7.94 -9.38
N ALA A 132 -0.27 -6.99 -10.27
CA ALA A 132 -1.55 -6.28 -10.23
C ALA A 132 -2.74 -7.23 -10.33
N LEU A 133 -2.62 -8.25 -11.19
CA LEU A 133 -3.69 -9.21 -11.43
C LEU A 133 -3.78 -10.26 -10.31
N LEU A 134 -2.67 -10.72 -9.73
CA LEU A 134 -2.71 -11.52 -8.48
C LEU A 134 -3.46 -10.77 -7.37
N VAL A 135 -3.11 -9.52 -7.13
CA VAL A 135 -3.73 -8.68 -6.09
C VAL A 135 -5.20 -8.44 -6.37
N LEU A 136 -5.57 -8.23 -7.64
CA LEU A 136 -6.97 -8.06 -8.04
C LEU A 136 -7.78 -9.33 -7.77
N MET A 137 -7.25 -10.50 -8.12
CA MET A 137 -7.94 -11.78 -7.90
C MET A 137 -8.09 -12.08 -6.40
N ASP A 138 -7.05 -11.88 -5.59
CA ASP A 138 -7.13 -12.06 -4.15
C ASP A 138 -8.11 -11.09 -3.48
N ALA A 139 -8.09 -9.81 -3.88
CA ALA A 139 -9.04 -8.81 -3.41
C ALA A 139 -10.48 -9.17 -3.78
N THR A 140 -10.70 -9.63 -5.01
CA THR A 140 -12.03 -10.06 -5.47
C THR A 140 -12.51 -11.26 -4.66
N HIS A 141 -11.66 -12.26 -4.44
CA HIS A 141 -11.98 -13.42 -3.61
C HIS A 141 -12.33 -13.03 -2.17
N GLN A 142 -11.55 -12.13 -1.57
CA GLN A 142 -11.81 -11.63 -0.22
C GLN A 142 -13.13 -10.85 -0.15
N PHE A 143 -13.44 -10.05 -1.17
CA PHE A 143 -14.71 -9.34 -1.27
C PHE A 143 -15.90 -10.30 -1.33
N GLY A 144 -15.76 -11.43 -2.05
CA GLY A 144 -16.71 -12.55 -2.08
C GLY A 144 -17.11 -13.08 -0.70
N LYS A 145 -16.17 -13.09 0.25
CA LYS A 145 -16.40 -13.59 1.63
C LYS A 145 -17.13 -12.59 2.51
N ILE A 146 -17.08 -11.30 2.17
CA ILE A 146 -17.59 -10.21 3.01
C ILE A 146 -18.95 -9.70 2.49
N ALA A 147 -19.12 -9.64 1.17
CA ALA A 147 -20.34 -9.16 0.54
C ALA A 147 -21.38 -10.27 0.35
N LYS A 148 -22.66 -9.91 0.44
CA LYS A 148 -23.79 -10.83 0.24
C LYS A 148 -24.14 -10.92 -1.25
N PHE A 149 -23.91 -12.08 -1.85
CA PHE A 149 -24.29 -12.36 -3.24
C PHE A 149 -25.45 -13.37 -3.30
N PRO A 150 -26.32 -13.29 -4.31
CA PRO A 150 -27.39 -14.26 -4.49
C PRO A 150 -26.85 -15.61 -5.01
N GLY A 151 -27.12 -16.69 -4.26
CA GLY A 151 -26.72 -18.05 -4.61
C GLY A 151 -25.22 -18.18 -4.91
N ASP A 152 -24.86 -19.05 -5.86
CA ASP A 152 -23.47 -19.34 -6.24
C ASP A 152 -22.95 -18.40 -7.36
N HIS A 153 -23.60 -17.25 -7.59
CA HIS A 153 -23.28 -16.37 -8.71
C HIS A 153 -21.85 -15.81 -8.60
N PHE A 154 -21.41 -15.45 -7.40
CA PHE A 154 -20.05 -14.95 -7.17
C PHE A 154 -18.99 -16.01 -7.53
N ASP A 155 -19.13 -17.23 -7.01
CA ASP A 155 -18.16 -18.30 -7.25
C ASP A 155 -18.07 -18.69 -8.73
N SER A 156 -19.21 -18.69 -9.42
CA SER A 156 -19.26 -18.93 -10.87
C SER A 156 -18.49 -17.86 -11.67
N VAL A 157 -18.76 -16.57 -11.40
CA VAL A 157 -18.09 -15.46 -12.08
C VAL A 157 -16.60 -15.42 -11.72
N PHE A 158 -16.27 -15.60 -10.44
CA PHE A 158 -14.90 -15.63 -9.96
C PHE A 158 -14.08 -16.75 -10.61
N GLY A 159 -14.65 -17.96 -10.70
CA GLY A 159 -14.02 -19.09 -11.37
C GLY A 159 -13.73 -18.81 -12.85
N ALA A 160 -14.68 -18.21 -13.57
CA ALA A 160 -14.49 -17.83 -14.97
C ALA A 160 -13.43 -16.74 -15.17
N MET A 161 -13.36 -15.76 -14.25
CA MET A 161 -12.30 -14.75 -14.24
C MET A 161 -10.93 -15.39 -14.02
N ASN A 162 -10.81 -16.28 -13.03
CA ASN A 162 -9.57 -16.94 -12.68
C ASN A 162 -9.01 -17.77 -13.86
N GLN A 163 -9.87 -18.53 -14.54
CA GLN A 163 -9.47 -19.31 -15.73
C GLN A 163 -8.94 -18.43 -16.86
N LYS A 164 -9.61 -17.31 -17.15
CA LYS A 164 -9.17 -16.38 -18.21
C LYS A 164 -7.81 -15.77 -17.87
N TRP A 165 -7.61 -15.38 -16.62
CA TRP A 165 -6.38 -14.77 -16.17
C TRP A 165 -5.17 -15.72 -16.22
N SER A 166 -5.32 -16.98 -15.80
CA SER A 166 -4.23 -17.98 -15.88
C SER A 166 -3.63 -18.06 -17.29
N SER A 167 -4.47 -17.98 -18.33
CA SER A 167 -4.02 -17.98 -19.73
C SER A 167 -3.16 -16.78 -20.15
N VAL A 168 -3.21 -15.68 -19.40
CA VAL A 168 -2.40 -14.47 -19.61
C VAL A 168 -1.10 -14.55 -18.83
N VAL A 169 -1.15 -15.04 -17.58
CA VAL A 169 0.03 -15.26 -16.71
C VAL A 169 1.01 -16.26 -17.28
N ASP A 170 0.48 -17.36 -17.81
CA ASP A 170 1.28 -18.51 -18.19
C ASP A 170 2.02 -18.28 -19.52
N LYS A 171 1.75 -17.15 -20.19
CA LYS A 171 2.47 -16.76 -21.41
C LYS A 171 3.87 -16.28 -21.04
N ARG A 172 4.87 -16.85 -21.72
CA ARG A 172 6.25 -16.37 -21.61
C ARG A 172 6.41 -15.09 -22.43
N ILE A 173 7.24 -14.19 -21.92
CA ILE A 173 7.70 -13.02 -22.67
C ILE A 173 8.60 -13.53 -23.80
N GLU A 174 8.27 -13.18 -25.04
CA GLU A 174 9.14 -13.40 -26.19
C GLU A 174 10.31 -12.42 -26.12
N ARG A 175 11.54 -12.94 -26.21
CA ARG A 175 12.79 -12.16 -26.18
C ARG A 175 13.30 -11.89 -27.58
#